data_AF-A0A962X8K9-F1
#
_entry.id   AF-A0A962X8K9-F1
#
_cell.length_a   1.000
_cell.length_b   1.000
_cell.length_c   1.000
_cell.angle_alpha   90.00
_cell.angle_beta   90.00
_cell.angle_gamma   90.00
#
_symmetry.space_group_name_H-M   'P 1'
#
loop_
_entity.id
_entity.type
_entity.pdbx_description
1 polymer ?
#
loop_
_entity_poly.entity_id
_entity_poly.type
_entity_poly.pdbx_seq_one_letter_code
_entity_poly.pdbx_strand_id
1 'polypeptide(L)'
;VALRKNGVQDLLSQIDTLLNQPPVASGATADWVEPTPEAIRAYHREVEQLLREAVVQEGTPERLTRQLDRVLLHPMVGPLILLGLLFLMFQAVFSWAEAPMDWIDGGMASLQALLSEHMADSLLKSLLIDGVIAGVGGVVIFLPQILILFLFILLLEDSCYMTRAAFLMDR
;
A
#
# COMPACT_ATOMS: atom_id res chain seq x y z
N VAL A 1 8.15 28.39 10.13
CA VAL A 1 8.58 29.20 8.96
C VAL A 1 8.71 28.35 7.69
N ALA A 2 9.24 27.12 7.76
CA ALA A 2 9.41 26.20 6.61
C ALA A 2 8.13 25.65 5.93
N LEU A 3 6.93 25.91 6.47
CA LEU A 3 5.64 25.39 5.96
C LEU A 3 4.81 26.44 5.18
N ARG A 4 5.34 27.64 4.92
CA ARG A 4 4.63 28.70 4.17
C ARG A 4 5.17 28.81 2.74
N LYS A 5 4.31 29.12 1.77
CA LYS A 5 4.64 29.21 0.33
C LYS A 5 5.89 30.05 0.00
N ASN A 6 6.19 31.10 0.78
CA ASN A 6 7.37 31.94 0.62
C ASN A 6 8.36 31.86 1.80
N GLY A 7 8.14 30.92 2.73
CA GLY A 7 8.88 30.87 4.00
C GLY A 7 10.36 30.56 3.84
N VAL A 8 10.77 29.96 2.72
CA VAL A 8 12.19 29.74 2.40
C VAL A 8 12.87 31.05 1.99
N GLN A 9 12.20 31.90 1.20
CA GLN A 9 12.74 33.21 0.81
C GLN A 9 12.83 34.17 2.00
N ASP A 10 11.85 34.11 2.90
CA ASP A 10 11.86 34.88 4.16
C ASP A 10 12.99 34.44 5.10
N LEU A 11 13.36 33.16 5.08
CA LEU A 11 14.41 32.61 5.92
C LEU A 11 15.79 32.90 5.32
N LEU A 12 15.92 32.82 3.99
CA LEU A 12 17.13 33.24 3.27
C LEU A 12 17.40 34.74 3.44
N SER A 13 16.38 35.59 3.34
CA SER A 13 16.57 37.04 3.56
C SER A 13 16.97 37.37 5.00
N GLN A 14 16.47 36.63 5.99
CA GLN A 14 16.91 36.77 7.38
C GLN A 14 18.36 36.30 7.59
N ILE A 15 18.76 35.18 6.98
CA ILE A 15 20.14 34.70 7.02
C ILE A 15 21.07 35.72 6.36
N ASP A 16 20.73 36.23 5.17
CA ASP A 16 21.51 37.27 4.50
C ASP A 16 21.61 38.55 5.33
N THR A 17 20.53 38.92 6.04
CA THR A 17 20.54 40.07 6.96
C THR A 17 21.48 39.84 8.14
N LEU A 18 21.52 38.63 8.69
CA LEU A 18 22.41 38.27 9.80
C LEU A 18 23.87 38.15 9.37
N LEU A 19 24.13 37.65 8.15
CA LEU A 19 25.49 37.51 7.61
C LEU A 19 26.08 38.87 7.18
N ASN A 20 25.25 39.82 6.76
CA ASN A 20 25.69 41.16 6.34
C ASN A 20 25.71 42.18 7.48
N GLN A 21 25.31 41.82 8.70
CA GLN A 21 25.59 42.65 9.87
C GLN A 21 27.10 42.66 10.11
N PRO A 22 27.72 43.83 10.34
CA PRO A 22 29.12 43.87 10.76
C PRO A 22 29.26 42.97 11.98
N PRO A 23 30.29 42.10 12.05
CA PRO A 23 30.43 41.16 13.13
C PRO A 23 30.33 41.95 14.42
N VAL A 24 29.24 41.71 15.16
CA VAL A 24 29.07 42.32 16.47
C VAL A 24 30.35 41.98 17.20
N ALA A 25 31.07 42.98 17.70
CA ALA A 25 32.20 42.77 18.59
C ALA A 25 31.67 42.25 19.94
N SER A 26 31.00 41.11 19.90
CA SER A 26 30.69 40.29 21.04
C SER A 26 31.81 39.29 21.12
N GLY A 27 32.59 39.35 22.20
CA GLY A 27 33.41 38.23 22.67
C GLY A 27 32.57 37.00 23.05
N ALA A 28 31.43 36.78 22.40
CA ALA A 28 30.67 35.55 22.45
C ALA A 28 31.28 34.62 21.39
N THR A 29 32.35 33.93 21.80
CA THR A 29 32.68 32.63 21.21
C THR A 29 31.39 31.84 21.09
N ALA A 30 31.13 31.21 19.94
CA ALA A 30 29.96 30.33 19.80
C ALA A 30 29.93 29.38 21.00
N ASP A 31 28.96 29.57 21.90
CA ASP A 31 28.85 28.90 23.20
C ASP A 31 28.42 27.42 23.06
N TRP A 32 28.60 26.89 21.85
CA TRP A 32 28.34 25.51 21.53
C TRP A 32 29.51 24.67 22.02
N VAL A 33 29.22 23.86 23.04
CA VAL A 33 30.15 22.88 23.59
C VAL A 33 29.72 21.51 23.11
N GLU A 34 30.67 20.73 22.59
CA GLU A 34 30.41 19.35 22.18
C GLU A 34 29.86 18.55 23.39
N PRO A 35 28.68 17.93 23.27
CA PRO A 35 28.09 17.17 24.36
C PRO A 35 29.04 16.04 24.78
N THR A 36 29.34 15.96 26.07
CA THR A 36 30.14 14.84 26.59
C THR A 36 29.36 13.53 26.45
N PRO A 37 30.05 12.36 26.39
CA PRO A 37 29.38 11.07 26.39
C PRO A 37 28.41 10.86 27.55
N GLU A 38 28.63 11.53 28.68
CA GLU A 38 27.72 11.53 29.83
C GLU A 38 26.45 12.35 29.58
N ALA A 39 26.58 13.53 28.97
CA ALA A 39 25.45 14.36 28.58
C ALA A 39 24.55 13.65 27.55
N ILE A 40 25.16 12.96 26.58
CA ILE A 40 24.42 12.16 25.58
C ILE A 40 23.63 11.03 26.28
N ARG A 41 24.26 10.31 27.20
CA ARG A 41 23.58 9.25 27.98
C ARG A 41 22.47 9.80 28.86
N ALA A 42 22.64 10.98 29.45
CA ALA A 42 21.61 11.63 30.25
C ALA A 42 20.40 12.02 29.39
N TYR A 43 20.66 12.60 28.21
CA TYR A 43 19.62 12.94 27.25
C TYR A 43 18.84 11.71 26.78
N HIS A 44 19.51 10.60 26.47
CA HIS A 44 18.84 9.33 26.12
C HIS A 44 17.96 8.80 27.26
N ARG A 45 18.41 8.89 28.52
CA ARG A 45 17.59 8.48 29.66
C ARG A 45 16.34 9.35 29.83
N GLU A 46 16.49 10.66 29.63
CA GLU A 46 15.37 11.60 29.69
C GLU A 46 14.36 11.33 28.57
N VAL A 47 14.84 11.08 27.35
CA VAL A 47 13.99 10.65 26.23
C VAL A 47 13.29 9.34 26.53
N GLU A 48 13.98 8.32 27.07
CA GLU A 48 13.34 7.07 27.46
C GLU A 48 12.29 7.25 28.55
N GLN A 49 12.53 8.13 29.52
CA GLN A 49 11.58 8.45 30.58
C GLN A 49 10.33 9.14 30.02
N LEU A 50 10.52 10.15 29.16
CA LEU A 50 9.42 10.84 28.48
C LEU A 50 8.64 9.90 27.57
N LEU A 51 9.33 9.02 26.83
CA LEU A 51 8.67 8.01 26.01
C LEU A 51 7.87 7.04 26.86
N ARG A 52 8.37 6.59 28.02
CA ARG A 52 7.58 5.70 28.90
C ARG A 52 6.33 6.36 29.48
N GLU A 53 6.37 7.66 29.69
CA GLU A 53 5.26 8.43 30.27
C GLU A 53 4.26 8.90 29.21
N ALA A 54 4.73 9.24 28.01
CA ALA A 54 3.91 9.71 26.90
C ALA A 54 3.43 8.60 25.96
N VAL A 55 4.17 7.49 25.85
CA VAL A 55 3.74 6.32 25.08
C VAL A 55 2.87 5.47 25.99
N VAL A 56 1.56 5.69 25.90
CA VAL A 56 0.58 4.64 26.18
C VAL A 56 1.01 3.45 25.34
N GLN A 57 1.45 2.35 25.96
CA GLN A 57 1.80 1.13 25.25
C GLN A 57 0.74 0.85 24.18
N GLU A 58 1.08 1.04 22.91
CA GLU A 58 0.28 0.55 21.81
C GLU A 58 0.14 -0.95 22.06
N GLY A 59 -1.11 -1.37 22.27
CA GLY A 59 -1.45 -2.54 23.04
C GLY A 59 -0.63 -3.76 22.64
N THR A 60 -0.21 -4.54 23.65
CA THR A 60 0.34 -5.88 23.42
C THR A 60 -0.43 -6.55 22.28
N PRO A 61 0.24 -7.06 21.22
CA PRO A 61 -0.45 -7.59 20.04
C PRO A 61 -1.55 -8.53 20.51
N GLU A 62 -2.77 -8.29 20.02
CA GLU A 62 -3.94 -9.06 20.42
C GLU A 62 -3.60 -10.56 20.36
N ARG A 63 -4.14 -11.35 21.29
CA ARG A 63 -3.81 -12.80 21.40
C ARG A 63 -3.89 -13.52 20.04
N LEU A 64 -4.79 -13.06 19.16
CA LEU A 64 -4.97 -13.55 17.80
C LEU A 64 -3.73 -13.32 16.92
N THR A 65 -3.18 -12.11 16.87
CA THR A 65 -1.97 -11.79 16.09
C THR A 65 -0.78 -12.65 16.52
N ARG A 66 -0.59 -12.85 17.83
CA ARG A 66 0.50 -13.70 18.38
C ARG A 66 0.32 -15.18 18.06
N GLN A 67 -0.91 -15.68 18.05
CA GLN A 67 -1.19 -17.07 17.67
C GLN A 67 -1.00 -17.30 16.17
N LEU A 68 -1.46 -16.35 15.36
CA LEU A 68 -1.29 -16.40 13.91
C LEU A 68 0.20 -16.35 13.54
N ASP A 69 0.98 -15.45 14.16
CA ASP A 69 2.43 -15.39 13.96
C ASP A 69 3.13 -16.71 14.27
N ARG A 70 2.79 -17.35 15.39
CA ARG A 70 3.41 -18.63 15.77
C ARG A 70 3.20 -19.72 14.73
N VAL A 71 2.03 -19.75 14.10
CA VAL A 71 1.68 -20.74 13.07
C VAL A 71 2.33 -20.37 11.73
N LEU A 72 2.31 -19.09 11.36
CA LEU A 72 2.85 -18.58 10.10
C LEU A 72 4.39 -18.64 10.04
N LEU A 73 5.09 -18.42 11.15
CA LEU A 73 6.57 -18.39 11.23
C LEU A 73 7.21 -19.74 11.56
N HIS A 74 6.44 -20.83 11.63
CA HIS A 74 7.01 -22.15 11.94
C HIS A 74 7.82 -22.68 10.73
N PRO A 75 9.07 -23.14 10.91
CA PRO A 75 10.01 -23.42 9.81
C PRO A 75 9.53 -24.48 8.79
N MET A 76 8.73 -25.46 9.22
CA MET A 76 8.17 -26.47 8.30
C MET A 76 6.71 -26.19 7.88
N VAL A 77 5.97 -25.44 8.70
CA VAL A 77 4.52 -25.23 8.49
C VAL A 77 4.27 -23.93 7.73
N GLY A 78 5.13 -22.92 7.90
CA GLY A 78 5.11 -21.66 7.16
C GLY A 78 5.14 -21.87 5.64
N PRO A 79 6.08 -22.65 5.07
CA PRO A 79 6.10 -22.91 3.63
C PRO A 79 4.87 -23.70 3.13
N LEU A 80 4.36 -24.63 3.94
CA LEU A 80 3.16 -25.40 3.60
C LEU A 80 1.90 -24.53 3.60
N ILE A 81 1.79 -23.60 4.55
CA ILE A 81 0.71 -22.59 4.59
C ILE A 81 0.84 -21.65 3.40
N LEU A 82 2.04 -21.19 3.06
CA LEU A 82 2.27 -20.35 1.89
C LEU A 82 1.81 -21.07 0.61
N LEU A 83 2.18 -22.35 0.45
CA LEU A 83 1.74 -23.17 -0.67
C LEU A 83 0.22 -23.34 -0.68
N GLY A 84 -0.39 -23.61 0.48
CA GLY A 84 -1.84 -23.74 0.61
C GLY A 84 -2.60 -22.45 0.31
N LEU A 85 -2.07 -21.30 0.75
CA LEU A 85 -2.60 -19.97 0.46
C LEU A 85 -2.49 -19.66 -1.03
N LEU A 86 -1.33 -19.92 -1.65
CA LEU A 86 -1.12 -19.74 -3.08
C LEU A 86 -2.06 -20.65 -3.88
N PHE A 87 -2.19 -21.91 -3.47
CA PHE A 87 -3.13 -22.86 -4.07
C PHE A 87 -4.58 -22.38 -3.96
N LEU A 88 -5.00 -21.92 -2.78
CA LEU A 88 -6.33 -21.35 -2.55
C LEU A 88 -6.57 -20.12 -3.43
N MET A 89 -5.58 -19.23 -3.53
CA MET A 89 -5.66 -18.04 -4.37
C MET A 89 -5.83 -18.43 -5.84
N PHE A 90 -5.04 -19.37 -6.36
CA PHE A 90 -5.22 -19.89 -7.71
C PHE A 90 -6.59 -20.53 -7.92
N GLN A 91 -7.04 -21.38 -6.99
CA GLN A 91 -8.36 -22.01 -7.07
C GLN A 91 -9.47 -20.96 -7.10
N ALA A 92 -9.44 -19.96 -6.23
CA ALA A 92 -10.44 -18.91 -6.20
C ALA A 92 -10.41 -18.06 -7.50
N VAL A 93 -9.23 -17.68 -7.96
CA VAL A 93 -9.03 -16.89 -9.18
C VAL A 93 -9.60 -17.59 -10.42
N PHE A 94 -9.50 -18.92 -10.53
CA PHE A 94 -10.04 -19.65 -11.69
C PHE A 94 -11.47 -20.17 -11.49
N SER A 95 -11.78 -20.77 -10.34
CA SER A 95 -13.07 -21.41 -10.10
C SER A 95 -14.16 -20.42 -9.69
N TRP A 96 -13.83 -19.40 -8.88
CA TRP A 96 -14.86 -18.46 -8.43
C TRP A 96 -15.13 -17.36 -9.44
N ALA A 97 -14.15 -17.08 -10.32
CA ALA A 97 -14.34 -16.14 -11.42
C ALA A 97 -15.24 -16.71 -12.53
N GLU A 98 -15.32 -18.02 -12.70
CA GLU A 98 -16.08 -18.68 -13.78
C GLU A 98 -17.55 -18.24 -13.81
N ALA A 99 -18.26 -18.33 -12.68
CA ALA A 99 -19.67 -17.94 -12.59
C ALA A 99 -19.95 -16.47 -13.01
N PRO A 100 -19.24 -15.45 -12.48
CA PRO A 100 -19.45 -14.07 -12.93
C PRO A 100 -18.95 -13.82 -14.37
N MET A 101 -17.94 -14.56 -14.86
CA MET A 101 -17.53 -14.50 -16.27
C MET A 101 -18.68 -14.94 -17.18
N ASP A 102 -19.31 -16.08 -16.89
CA ASP A 102 -20.44 -16.61 -17.67
C ASP A 102 -21.64 -15.68 -17.65
N TRP A 103 -21.90 -14.99 -16.53
CA TRP A 103 -22.97 -13.99 -16.45
C TRP A 103 -22.70 -12.78 -17.33
N ILE A 104 -21.45 -12.32 -17.37
CA ILE A 104 -21.03 -11.22 -18.25
C ILE A 104 -21.15 -11.65 -19.71
N ASP A 105 -20.65 -12.84 -20.05
CA ASP A 105 -20.69 -13.37 -21.42
C ASP A 105 -22.13 -13.53 -21.92
N GLY A 106 -22.99 -14.19 -21.12
CA GLY A 106 -24.40 -14.33 -21.43
C GLY A 106 -25.14 -12.99 -21.53
N GLY A 107 -24.78 -12.01 -20.68
CA GLY A 107 -25.31 -10.66 -20.74
C GLY A 107 -24.92 -9.92 -22.01
N MET A 108 -23.65 -10.02 -22.42
CA MET A 108 -23.15 -9.43 -23.67
C MET A 108 -23.77 -10.09 -24.89
N ALA A 109 -23.87 -11.43 -24.91
CA ALA A 109 -24.54 -12.17 -25.98
C ALA A 109 -26.02 -11.78 -26.12
N SER A 110 -26.73 -11.63 -24.99
CA SER A 110 -28.13 -11.18 -24.97
C SER A 110 -28.27 -9.76 -25.51
N LEU A 111 -27.35 -8.86 -25.14
CA LEU A 111 -27.32 -7.49 -25.65
C LEU A 111 -27.06 -7.44 -27.17
N GLN A 112 -26.13 -8.25 -27.67
CA GLN A 112 -25.84 -8.39 -29.09
C GLN A 112 -27.06 -8.91 -29.87
N ALA A 113 -27.77 -9.91 -29.32
CA ALA A 113 -28.97 -10.46 -29.94
C ALA A 113 -30.10 -9.41 -30.02
N LEU A 114 -30.34 -8.67 -28.93
CA LEU A 114 -31.36 -7.61 -28.88
C LEU A 114 -31.09 -6.50 -29.89
N LEU A 115 -29.84 -6.03 -29.98
CA LEU A 115 -29.43 -5.03 -30.97
C LEU A 115 -29.53 -5.57 -32.39
N SER A 116 -29.22 -6.86 -32.58
CA SER A 116 -29.31 -7.51 -33.89
C SER A 116 -30.73 -7.56 -34.42
N GLU A 117 -31.73 -7.72 -33.54
CA GLU A 117 -33.15 -7.78 -33.89
C GLU A 117 -33.76 -6.40 -34.15
N HIS A 118 -33.31 -5.37 -33.44
CA HIS A 118 -33.87 -4.01 -33.53
C HIS A 118 -33.17 -3.11 -34.57
N MET A 119 -32.02 -3.53 -35.10
CA MET A 119 -31.26 -2.75 -36.08
C MET A 119 -31.25 -3.41 -37.46
N ALA A 120 -31.56 -2.63 -38.49
CA ALA A 120 -31.38 -3.02 -39.88
C ALA A 120 -29.90 -3.27 -40.20
N ASP A 121 -29.64 -4.23 -41.09
CA ASP A 121 -28.29 -4.54 -41.53
C ASP A 121 -27.64 -3.32 -42.17
N SER A 122 -26.58 -2.84 -41.51
CA SER A 122 -25.84 -1.64 -41.86
C SER A 122 -24.42 -1.73 -41.31
N LEU A 123 -23.51 -0.94 -41.89
CA LEU A 123 -22.12 -0.89 -41.41
C LEU A 123 -22.03 -0.39 -39.96
N LEU A 124 -22.96 0.47 -39.53
CA LEU A 124 -23.07 0.95 -38.16
C LEU A 124 -23.41 -0.19 -37.18
N LYS A 125 -24.32 -1.09 -37.58
CA LYS A 125 -24.71 -2.27 -36.77
C LYS A 125 -23.50 -3.17 -36.51
N SER A 126 -22.76 -3.53 -37.56
CA SER A 126 -21.57 -4.38 -37.41
C SER A 126 -20.48 -3.70 -36.58
N LEU A 127 -20.22 -2.40 -36.79
CA LEU A 127 -19.25 -1.66 -35.98
C LEU A 127 -19.62 -1.67 -34.48
N LEU A 128 -20.90 -1.52 -34.15
CA LEU A 128 -21.35 -1.49 -32.77
C LEU A 128 -21.36 -2.88 -32.13
N ILE A 129 -21.90 -3.90 -32.82
CA ILE A 129 -22.09 -5.25 -32.29
C ILE A 129 -20.77 -6.02 -32.28
N ASP A 130 -20.09 -6.09 -33.43
CA ASP A 130 -18.85 -6.87 -33.61
C ASP A 130 -17.61 -6.08 -33.20
N GLY A 131 -17.65 -4.75 -33.31
CA GLY A 131 -16.54 -3.90 -32.92
C GLY A 131 -16.59 -3.56 -31.43
N VAL A 132 -17.56 -2.73 -31.05
CA VAL A 132 -17.61 -2.16 -29.69
C VAL A 132 -18.06 -3.19 -28.67
N ILE A 133 -19.18 -3.87 -28.87
CA ILE A 133 -19.75 -4.76 -27.85
C ILE A 133 -18.91 -6.01 -27.69
N ALA A 134 -18.54 -6.68 -28.80
CA ALA A 134 -17.67 -7.84 -28.71
C ALA A 134 -16.27 -7.46 -28.16
N GLY A 135 -15.72 -6.32 -28.59
CA GLY A 135 -14.43 -5.84 -28.10
C GLY A 135 -14.43 -5.52 -26.61
N VAL A 136 -15.41 -4.73 -26.14
CA VAL A 136 -15.55 -4.38 -24.72
C VAL A 136 -15.93 -5.60 -23.89
N GLY A 137 -16.85 -6.44 -24.36
CA GLY A 137 -17.24 -7.69 -23.71
C GLY A 137 -16.04 -8.61 -23.47
N GLY A 138 -15.17 -8.74 -24.47
CA GLY A 138 -13.93 -9.50 -24.36
C GLY A 138 -12.94 -8.97 -23.32
N VAL A 139 -12.96 -7.68 -22.98
CA VAL A 139 -12.12 -7.13 -21.89
C VAL A 139 -12.82 -7.26 -20.55
N VAL A 140 -14.12 -6.95 -20.50
CA VAL A 140 -14.93 -6.95 -19.27
C VAL A 140 -15.08 -8.36 -18.70
N ILE A 141 -15.10 -9.39 -19.53
CA ILE A 141 -15.15 -10.79 -19.06
C ILE A 141 -13.94 -11.15 -18.18
N PHE A 142 -12.77 -10.51 -18.34
CA PHE A 142 -11.63 -10.78 -17.46
C PHE A 142 -11.68 -10.04 -16.12
N LEU A 143 -12.58 -9.06 -15.97
CA LEU A 143 -12.66 -8.21 -14.79
C LEU A 143 -12.90 -8.99 -13.48
N PRO A 144 -13.80 -10.00 -13.40
CA PRO A 144 -14.02 -10.74 -12.17
C PRO A 144 -12.75 -11.41 -11.66
N GLN A 145 -11.96 -11.99 -12.58
CA GLN A 145 -10.72 -12.67 -12.25
C GLN A 145 -9.66 -11.70 -11.72
N ILE A 146 -9.54 -10.52 -12.35
CA ILE A 146 -8.65 -9.44 -11.89
C ILE A 146 -9.07 -8.94 -10.50
N LEU A 147 -10.37 -8.74 -10.27
CA LEU A 147 -10.88 -8.29 -8.97
C LEU A 147 -10.57 -9.27 -7.84
N ILE A 148 -10.75 -10.57 -8.08
CA ILE A 148 -10.43 -11.61 -7.11
C ILE A 148 -8.93 -11.63 -6.82
N LEU A 149 -8.08 -11.52 -7.86
CA LEU A 149 -6.63 -11.44 -7.68
C LEU A 149 -6.24 -10.22 -6.83
N PHE A 150 -6.75 -9.03 -7.16
CA PHE A 150 -6.46 -7.81 -6.39
C PHE A 150 -6.98 -7.89 -4.97
N LEU A 151 -8.16 -8.50 -4.74
CA LEU A 151 -8.67 -8.75 -3.40
C LEU A 151 -7.67 -9.57 -2.57
N PHE A 152 -7.12 -10.65 -3.12
CA PHE A 152 -6.11 -11.44 -2.42
C PHE A 152 -4.81 -10.67 -2.21
N ILE A 153 -4.33 -9.90 -3.19
CA ILE A 153 -3.12 -9.08 -3.04
C ILE A 153 -3.31 -8.07 -1.90
N LEU A 154 -4.43 -7.35 -1.88
CA LEU A 154 -4.76 -6.38 -0.82
C LEU A 154 -4.89 -7.06 0.54
N LEU A 155 -5.52 -8.24 0.61
CA LEU A 155 -5.61 -9.00 1.86
C LEU A 155 -4.22 -9.42 2.37
N LEU A 156 -3.32 -9.83 1.47
CA LEU A 156 -1.93 -10.17 1.83
C LEU A 156 -1.09 -8.95 2.21
N GLU A 157 -1.38 -7.80 1.63
CA GLU A 157 -0.79 -6.51 1.96
C GLU A 157 -1.24 -6.05 3.36
N ASP A 158 -2.55 -5.97 3.60
CA ASP A 158 -3.14 -5.53 4.87
C ASP A 158 -2.79 -6.46 6.02
N SER A 159 -2.70 -7.77 5.76
CA SER A 159 -2.24 -8.75 6.76
C SER A 159 -0.74 -8.70 7.04
N CYS A 160 0.03 -7.88 6.30
CA CYS A 160 1.50 -7.85 6.33
C CYS A 160 2.11 -9.25 6.18
N TYR A 161 1.39 -10.17 5.53
CA TYR A 161 1.86 -11.53 5.31
C TYR A 161 3.05 -11.52 4.35
N MET A 162 3.08 -10.60 3.38
CA MET A 162 4.22 -10.40 2.49
C MET A 162 5.51 -10.08 3.26
N THR A 163 5.43 -9.24 4.29
CA THR A 163 6.57 -8.89 5.16
C THR A 163 7.04 -10.09 5.99
N ARG A 164 6.12 -10.95 6.42
CA ARG A 164 6.41 -12.18 7.19
C ARG A 164 6.96 -13.31 6.30
N ALA A 165 6.42 -13.48 5.10
CA ALA A 165 6.85 -14.46 4.12
C ALA A 165 8.25 -14.15 3.58
N ALA A 166 8.58 -12.88 3.35
CA ALA A 166 9.93 -12.46 2.98
C ALA A 166 10.98 -12.87 4.04
N PHE A 167 10.65 -12.73 5.33
CA PHE A 167 11.49 -13.18 6.44
C PHE A 167 11.68 -14.71 6.50
N LEU A 168 10.70 -15.47 6.01
CA LEU A 168 10.78 -16.93 5.93
C LEU A 168 11.62 -17.39 4.74
N MET A 169 11.64 -16.64 3.64
CA MET A 169 12.45 -16.93 2.45
C MET A 169 13.93 -16.54 2.61
N ASP A 170 14.26 -15.64 3.55
CA ASP A 170 15.62 -15.16 3.85
C ASP A 170 16.35 -15.99 4.93
N ARG A 171 15.74 -17.06 5.44
CA ARG A 171 16.36 -18.02 6.37
C ARG A 171 16.64 -19.36 5.69
#